data_AF-A0A1H7WX25-F1
#
_entry.id   AF-A0A1H7WX25-F1
#
_cell.length_a   1.000
_cell.length_b   1.000
_cell.length_c   1.000
_cell.angle_alpha   90.00
_cell.angle_beta   90.00
_cell.angle_gamma   90.00
#
_symmetry.space_group_name_H-M   'P 1'
#
loop_
_entity.id
_entity.type
_entity.pdbx_description
1 polymer ?
#
loop_
_entity_poly.entity_id
_entity_poly.type
_entity_poly.pdbx_seq_one_letter_code
_entity_poly.pdbx_strand_id
1 'polypeptide(L)'
;MKWPFFTHDDSSQRIARYETRAVDLIGLRRHLPAMRTTADELAHSTTHFQIEECKAFVLYSMQGLAALGDLHLAAMADLEQGRHFGAMVLAKESIRLAVDTIYVLCDPEADRLESLVRRHLDAQRERVSRWHHAFPDDAQPGPWLARLDARCRLSPFYDRAAEWPTLTSRAASVGLDSWVHPILSKTSDAGEMATEQFIDALDSGRIPEPERSSADTYRRARGLSDTLYTEAVALNLFAHVLHQFAVCVNDTVAITVAESAKERMLSLIGEHDRLGEAHLNDTNVYVAVRSTPS
;
A
#
# COMPACT_ATOMS: atom_id res chain seq x y z
N MET A 1 19.02 41.74 10.28
CA MET A 1 19.07 40.57 9.38
C MET A 1 18.45 40.96 8.06
N LYS A 2 19.25 41.05 6.99
CA LYS A 2 18.75 41.24 5.62
C LYS A 2 18.32 39.87 5.11
N TRP A 3 17.05 39.75 4.73
CA TRP A 3 16.52 38.55 4.07
C TRP A 3 17.20 38.40 2.71
N PRO A 4 17.58 37.20 2.27
CA PRO A 4 18.09 37.01 0.92
C PRO A 4 16.97 37.35 -0.06
N PHE A 5 17.17 38.42 -0.83
CA PHE A 5 16.34 38.75 -1.96
C PHE A 5 16.55 37.65 -3.00
N PHE A 6 15.57 36.76 -3.15
CA PHE A 6 15.50 35.89 -4.32
C PHE A 6 15.41 36.80 -5.55
N THR A 7 16.38 36.70 -6.44
CA THR A 7 16.38 37.46 -7.69
C THR A 7 15.22 36.97 -8.57
N HIS A 8 14.64 37.84 -9.40
CA HIS A 8 13.55 37.46 -10.30
C HIS A 8 13.92 36.32 -11.27
N ASP A 9 15.22 36.21 -11.59
CA ASP A 9 15.76 35.17 -12.45
C ASP A 9 15.67 33.78 -11.79
N ASP A 10 15.91 33.70 -10.47
CA ASP A 10 15.78 32.47 -9.69
C ASP A 10 14.33 31.99 -9.59
N SER A 11 13.37 32.90 -9.46
CA SER A 11 11.93 32.56 -9.39
C SER A 11 11.42 32.04 -10.73
N SER A 12 11.82 32.67 -11.84
CA SER A 12 11.41 32.26 -13.19
C SER A 12 11.95 30.88 -13.56
N GLN A 13 13.21 30.58 -13.19
CA GLN A 13 13.79 29.25 -13.36
C GLN A 13 13.15 28.18 -12.46
N ARG A 14 12.65 28.53 -11.27
CA ARG A 14 11.91 27.60 -10.40
C ARG A 14 10.53 27.30 -10.96
N ILE A 15 9.82 28.32 -11.44
CA ILE A 15 8.52 28.19 -12.12
C ILE A 15 8.63 27.23 -13.30
N ALA A 16 9.57 27.49 -14.22
CA ALA A 16 9.77 26.64 -15.39
C ALA A 16 10.08 25.18 -15.00
N ARG A 17 10.90 24.97 -13.95
CA ARG A 17 11.19 23.63 -13.42
C ARG A 17 9.95 22.94 -12.87
N TYR A 18 9.11 23.63 -12.10
CA TYR A 18 7.86 23.07 -11.59
C TYR A 18 6.92 22.68 -12.72
N GLU A 19 6.79 23.52 -13.75
CA GLU A 19 5.90 23.28 -14.88
C GLU A 19 6.35 22.09 -15.71
N THR A 20 7.64 22.01 -16.09
CA THR A 20 8.17 20.86 -16.83
C THR A 20 7.95 19.56 -16.05
N ARG A 21 8.33 19.53 -14.76
CA ARG A 21 8.17 18.33 -13.94
C ARG A 21 6.70 17.95 -13.74
N ALA A 22 5.82 18.93 -13.58
CA ALA A 22 4.39 18.68 -13.46
C ALA A 22 3.83 18.02 -14.73
N VAL A 23 4.23 18.47 -15.91
CA VAL A 23 3.82 17.87 -17.20
C VAL A 23 4.26 16.42 -17.28
N ASP A 24 5.52 16.12 -16.94
CA ASP A 24 6.05 14.75 -16.98
C ASP A 24 5.30 13.82 -16.03
N LEU A 25 5.07 14.27 -14.79
CA LEU A 25 4.34 13.50 -13.76
C LEU A 25 2.86 13.31 -14.12
N ILE A 26 2.19 14.33 -14.67
CA ILE A 26 0.81 14.22 -15.14
C ILE A 26 0.72 13.24 -16.32
N GLY A 27 1.73 13.21 -17.18
CA GLY A 27 1.82 12.29 -18.32
C GLY A 27 1.69 10.82 -17.93
N LEU A 28 2.13 10.44 -16.72
CA LEU A 28 2.03 9.07 -16.20
C LEU A 28 0.58 8.60 -15.99
N ARG A 29 -0.43 9.48 -16.00
CA ARG A 29 -1.85 9.08 -15.98
C ARG A 29 -2.22 8.15 -17.12
N ARG A 30 -1.45 8.13 -18.20
CA ARG A 30 -1.61 7.16 -19.31
C ARG A 30 -1.54 5.70 -18.86
N HIS A 31 -0.98 5.41 -17.69
CA HIS A 31 -0.90 4.07 -17.10
C HIS A 31 -2.21 3.59 -16.48
N LEU A 32 -3.13 4.50 -16.11
CA LEU A 32 -4.37 4.15 -15.41
C LEU A 32 -5.21 3.06 -16.12
N PRO A 33 -5.43 3.12 -17.44
CA PRO A 33 -6.19 2.06 -18.12
C PRO A 33 -5.55 0.67 -17.98
N ALA A 34 -4.21 0.59 -18.09
CA ALA A 34 -3.49 -0.66 -17.96
C ALA A 34 -3.53 -1.21 -16.52
N MET A 35 -3.42 -0.33 -15.52
CA MET A 35 -3.55 -0.69 -14.12
C MET A 35 -4.96 -1.21 -13.79
N ARG A 36 -6.00 -0.54 -14.30
CA ARG A 36 -7.39 -0.97 -14.13
C ARG A 36 -7.64 -2.35 -14.74
N THR A 37 -7.21 -2.55 -15.99
CA THR A 37 -7.32 -3.87 -16.63
C THR A 37 -6.60 -4.94 -15.82
N THR A 38 -5.41 -4.65 -15.27
CA THR A 38 -4.72 -5.59 -14.39
C THR A 38 -5.48 -5.87 -13.11
N ALA A 39 -6.05 -4.85 -12.45
CA ALA A 39 -6.86 -5.04 -11.25
C ALA A 39 -8.08 -5.95 -11.53
N ASP A 40 -8.78 -5.70 -12.64
CA ASP A 40 -9.95 -6.47 -13.07
C ASP A 40 -9.56 -7.93 -13.39
N GLU A 41 -8.47 -8.15 -14.14
CA GLU A 41 -7.96 -9.48 -14.50
C GLU A 41 -7.58 -10.29 -13.25
N LEU A 42 -6.85 -9.67 -12.32
CA LEU A 42 -6.44 -10.31 -11.06
C LEU A 42 -7.66 -10.64 -10.20
N ALA A 43 -8.57 -9.68 -9.98
CA ALA A 43 -9.77 -9.87 -9.17
C ALA A 43 -10.67 -10.96 -9.76
N HIS A 44 -10.88 -10.96 -11.08
CA HIS A 44 -11.63 -12.00 -11.77
C HIS A 44 -11.00 -13.38 -11.58
N SER A 45 -9.67 -13.50 -11.68
CA SER A 45 -8.99 -14.78 -11.47
C SER A 45 -9.21 -15.35 -10.07
N THR A 46 -9.46 -14.51 -9.05
CA THR A 46 -9.69 -15.00 -7.68
C THR A 46 -11.03 -15.71 -7.49
N THR A 47 -12.00 -15.53 -8.40
CA THR A 47 -13.35 -16.09 -8.27
C THR A 47 -13.52 -17.48 -8.89
N HIS A 48 -12.49 -18.02 -9.53
CA HIS A 48 -12.59 -19.22 -10.38
C HIS A 48 -11.81 -20.45 -9.87
N PHE A 49 -11.21 -20.38 -8.68
CA PHE A 49 -10.47 -21.49 -8.12
C PHE A 49 -11.35 -22.72 -7.84
N GLN A 50 -10.92 -23.88 -8.32
CA GLN A 50 -11.49 -25.17 -7.97
C GLN A 50 -10.62 -25.84 -6.92
N ILE A 51 -11.09 -25.86 -5.66
CA ILE A 51 -10.32 -26.42 -4.53
C ILE A 51 -11.06 -27.62 -3.98
N GLU A 52 -10.44 -28.80 -4.08
CA GLU A 52 -11.03 -30.07 -3.63
C GLU A 52 -10.82 -30.33 -2.12
N GLU A 53 -9.69 -29.89 -1.56
CA GLU A 53 -9.39 -29.97 -0.13
C GLU A 53 -8.92 -28.61 0.44
N CYS A 54 -9.71 -28.05 1.35
CA CYS A 54 -9.44 -26.73 1.93
C CYS A 54 -8.73 -26.84 3.29
N LYS A 55 -7.41 -26.66 3.30
CA LYS A 55 -6.66 -26.38 4.52
C LYS A 55 -6.94 -24.95 5.01
N ALA A 56 -6.80 -24.70 6.32
CA ALA A 56 -7.15 -23.40 6.91
C ALA A 56 -6.35 -22.22 6.33
N PHE A 57 -5.05 -22.41 6.03
CA PHE A 57 -4.23 -21.38 5.38
C PHE A 57 -4.65 -21.09 3.94
N VAL A 58 -5.15 -22.10 3.20
CA VAL A 58 -5.72 -21.92 1.85
C VAL A 58 -6.98 -21.06 1.93
N LEU A 59 -7.88 -21.37 2.86
CA LEU A 59 -9.10 -20.57 3.08
C LEU A 59 -8.78 -19.12 3.45
N TYR A 60 -7.84 -18.91 4.37
CA TYR A 60 -7.38 -17.56 4.70
C TYR A 60 -6.82 -16.84 3.47
N SER A 61 -6.02 -17.54 2.66
CA SER A 61 -5.37 -16.95 1.50
C SER A 61 -6.36 -16.59 0.39
N MET A 62 -7.40 -17.40 0.19
CA MET A 62 -8.52 -17.05 -0.69
C MET A 62 -9.22 -15.77 -0.24
N GLN A 63 -9.49 -15.63 1.06
CA GLN A 63 -10.12 -14.42 1.60
C GLN A 63 -9.19 -13.21 1.47
N GLY A 64 -7.89 -13.40 1.67
CA GLY A 64 -6.88 -12.38 1.43
C GLY A 64 -6.87 -11.92 -0.03
N LEU A 65 -6.92 -12.85 -0.99
CA LEU A 65 -7.01 -12.56 -2.43
C LEU A 65 -8.29 -11.81 -2.81
N ALA A 66 -9.45 -12.22 -2.27
CA ALA A 66 -10.71 -11.53 -2.51
C ALA A 66 -10.67 -10.09 -1.96
N ALA A 67 -10.17 -9.91 -0.73
CA ALA A 67 -10.04 -8.59 -0.12
C ALA A 67 -9.02 -7.70 -0.84
N LEU A 68 -7.94 -8.27 -1.40
CA LEU A 68 -7.02 -7.54 -2.29
C LEU A 68 -7.77 -7.03 -3.53
N GLY A 69 -8.60 -7.88 -4.16
CA GLY A 69 -9.46 -7.47 -5.28
C GLY A 69 -10.33 -6.26 -4.92
N ASP A 70 -11.03 -6.30 -3.79
CA ASP A 70 -11.89 -5.21 -3.32
C ASP A 70 -11.10 -3.90 -3.06
N LEU A 71 -9.94 -4.01 -2.42
CA LEU A 71 -9.08 -2.85 -2.14
C LEU A 71 -8.59 -2.18 -3.43
N HIS A 72 -8.18 -2.98 -4.43
CA HIS A 72 -7.70 -2.46 -5.71
C HIS A 72 -8.83 -1.83 -6.54
N LEU A 73 -10.03 -2.42 -6.53
CA LEU A 73 -11.21 -1.80 -7.15
C LEU A 73 -11.52 -0.43 -6.52
N ALA A 74 -11.47 -0.34 -5.19
CA ALA A 74 -11.66 0.93 -4.48
C ALA A 74 -10.53 1.95 -4.79
N ALA A 75 -9.27 1.51 -4.80
CA ALA A 75 -8.13 2.36 -5.10
C ALA A 75 -8.17 2.90 -6.54
N MET A 76 -8.55 2.07 -7.51
CA MET A 76 -8.77 2.49 -8.90
C MET A 76 -9.89 3.53 -9.00
N ALA A 77 -11.02 3.32 -8.34
CA ALA A 77 -12.13 4.26 -8.35
C ALA A 77 -11.73 5.63 -7.75
N ASP A 78 -10.91 5.64 -6.69
CA ASP A 78 -10.36 6.86 -6.09
C ASP A 78 -9.37 7.56 -7.04
N LEU A 79 -8.48 6.82 -7.70
CA LEU A 79 -7.53 7.34 -8.68
C LEU A 79 -8.23 8.01 -9.87
N GLU A 80 -9.25 7.36 -10.43
CA GLU A 80 -10.05 7.89 -11.55
C GLU A 80 -10.77 9.19 -11.16
N GLN A 81 -11.22 9.29 -9.91
CA GLN A 81 -11.90 10.47 -9.37
C GLN A 81 -10.94 11.55 -8.85
N GLY A 82 -9.62 11.34 -8.97
CA GLY A 82 -8.61 12.29 -8.50
C GLY A 82 -8.39 12.32 -6.99
N ARG A 83 -8.92 11.34 -6.24
CA ARG A 83 -8.72 11.18 -4.78
C ARG A 83 -7.41 10.46 -4.48
N HIS A 84 -6.29 11.09 -4.80
CA HIS A 84 -4.95 10.48 -4.69
C HIS A 84 -4.60 10.01 -3.28
N PHE A 85 -4.96 10.79 -2.24
CA PHE A 85 -4.72 10.39 -0.85
C PHE A 85 -5.45 9.10 -0.46
N GLY A 86 -6.75 8.99 -0.79
CA GLY A 86 -7.55 7.80 -0.48
C GLY A 86 -7.02 6.57 -1.19
N ALA A 87 -6.74 6.69 -2.49
CA ALA A 87 -6.12 5.63 -3.27
C ALA A 87 -4.75 5.19 -2.70
N MET A 88 -3.90 6.12 -2.29
CA MET A 88 -2.59 5.81 -1.70
C MET A 88 -2.72 5.02 -0.40
N VAL A 89 -3.68 5.40 0.46
CA VAL A 89 -3.95 4.67 1.71
C VAL A 89 -4.41 3.24 1.40
N LEU A 90 -5.34 3.08 0.46
CA LEU A 90 -5.83 1.76 0.03
C LEU A 90 -4.69 0.91 -0.56
N ALA A 91 -3.86 1.47 -1.45
CA ALA A 91 -2.71 0.79 -2.03
C ALA A 91 -1.74 0.26 -0.96
N LYS A 92 -1.45 1.05 0.08
CA LYS A 92 -0.60 0.63 1.20
C LYS A 92 -1.22 -0.46 2.05
N GLU A 93 -2.53 -0.39 2.30
CA GLU A 93 -3.25 -1.48 2.97
C GLU A 93 -3.22 -2.75 2.12
N SER A 94 -3.35 -2.66 0.79
CA SER A 94 -3.17 -3.79 -0.12
C SER A 94 -1.76 -4.39 -0.02
N ILE A 95 -0.70 -3.56 0.04
CA ILE A 95 0.68 -4.05 0.25
C ILE A 95 0.79 -4.84 1.56
N ARG A 96 0.24 -4.30 2.66
CA ARG A 96 0.24 -4.98 3.97
C ARG A 96 -0.50 -6.30 3.92
N LEU A 97 -1.69 -6.32 3.32
CA LEU A 97 -2.52 -7.51 3.19
C LEU A 97 -1.85 -8.56 2.28
N ALA A 98 -1.19 -8.14 1.19
CA ALA A 98 -0.47 -9.04 0.30
C ALA A 98 0.67 -9.75 1.04
N VAL A 99 1.45 -9.02 1.84
CA VAL A 99 2.51 -9.61 2.68
C VAL A 99 1.94 -10.55 3.73
N ASP A 100 0.83 -10.18 4.39
CA ASP A 100 0.20 -11.05 5.39
C ASP A 100 -0.35 -12.34 4.76
N THR A 101 -0.93 -12.21 3.57
CA THR A 101 -1.51 -13.33 2.81
C THR A 101 -0.44 -14.32 2.37
N ILE A 102 0.63 -13.85 1.73
CA ILE A 102 1.73 -14.73 1.31
C ILE A 102 2.49 -15.32 2.50
N TYR A 103 2.66 -14.56 3.58
CA TYR A 103 3.33 -15.04 4.78
C TYR A 103 2.61 -16.23 5.40
N VAL A 104 1.27 -16.21 5.43
CA VAL A 104 0.46 -17.37 5.87
C VAL A 104 0.43 -18.48 4.82
N LEU A 105 0.34 -18.14 3.53
CA LEU A 105 0.31 -19.14 2.47
C LEU A 105 1.58 -19.98 2.40
N CYS A 106 2.74 -19.36 2.57
CA CYS A 106 4.05 -20.02 2.56
C CYS A 106 4.39 -20.70 3.90
N ASP A 107 3.38 -21.05 4.71
CA ASP A 107 3.55 -21.71 6.00
C ASP A 107 3.15 -23.19 5.96
N PRO A 108 4.12 -24.11 5.82
CA PRO A 108 3.80 -25.54 5.73
C PRO A 108 3.24 -26.12 7.03
N GLU A 109 3.55 -25.54 8.19
CA GLU A 109 3.18 -26.05 9.52
C GLU A 109 1.94 -25.35 10.12
N ALA A 110 1.40 -24.33 9.45
CA ALA A 110 0.24 -23.52 9.87
C ALA A 110 0.38 -22.69 11.17
N ASP A 111 1.54 -22.69 11.84
CA ASP A 111 1.85 -21.88 13.04
C ASP A 111 1.62 -20.36 12.84
N ARG A 112 1.85 -19.84 11.64
CA ARG A 112 1.68 -18.41 11.30
C ARG A 112 0.21 -18.02 11.27
N LEU A 113 -0.68 -18.91 10.86
CA LEU A 113 -2.12 -18.64 10.92
C LEU A 113 -2.58 -18.47 12.37
N GLU A 114 -2.00 -19.24 13.29
CA GLU A 114 -2.27 -19.13 14.72
C GLU A 114 -1.85 -17.75 15.26
N SER A 115 -0.62 -17.35 14.94
CA SER A 115 -0.05 -16.05 15.29
C SER A 115 -0.87 -14.88 14.73
N LEU A 116 -1.37 -15.00 13.50
CA LEU A 116 -2.23 -13.99 12.88
C LEU A 116 -3.56 -13.84 13.62
N VAL A 117 -4.22 -14.96 13.92
CA VAL A 117 -5.50 -14.96 14.65
C VAL A 117 -5.30 -14.30 16.02
N ARG A 118 -4.19 -14.62 16.71
CA ARG A 118 -3.82 -13.97 17.97
C ARG A 118 -3.70 -12.46 17.81
N ARG A 119 -2.96 -11.98 16.79
CA ARG A 119 -2.85 -10.53 16.50
C ARG A 119 -4.20 -9.87 16.27
N HIS A 120 -5.09 -10.49 15.48
CA HIS A 120 -6.40 -9.89 15.22
C HIS A 120 -7.22 -9.74 16.50
N LEU A 121 -7.19 -10.74 17.38
CA LEU A 121 -7.87 -10.68 18.67
C LEU A 121 -7.31 -9.59 19.56
N ASP A 122 -5.98 -9.46 19.63
CA ASP A 122 -5.32 -8.43 20.43
C ASP A 122 -5.65 -7.02 19.91
N ALA A 123 -5.68 -6.83 18.59
CA ALA A 123 -6.09 -5.56 17.98
C ALA A 123 -7.56 -5.20 18.29
N GLN A 124 -8.48 -6.18 18.30
CA GLN A 124 -9.88 -5.91 18.69
C GLN A 124 -10.01 -5.56 20.17
N ARG A 125 -9.21 -6.18 21.04
CA ARG A 125 -9.18 -5.87 22.48
C ARG A 125 -8.69 -4.46 22.72
N GLU A 126 -7.63 -4.05 22.04
CA GLU A 126 -7.11 -2.69 22.14
C GLU A 126 -8.15 -1.67 21.66
N ARG A 127 -8.80 -1.92 20.52
CA ARG A 127 -9.88 -1.06 20.01
C ARG A 127 -11.00 -0.88 21.02
N VAL A 128 -11.43 -1.96 21.68
CA VAL A 128 -12.48 -1.88 22.70
C VAL A 128 -12.00 -1.24 23.99
N SER A 129 -10.76 -1.45 24.39
CA SER A 129 -10.17 -0.73 25.52
C SER A 129 -10.15 0.78 25.27
N ARG A 130 -9.75 1.22 24.06
CA ARG A 130 -9.75 2.63 23.67
C ARG A 130 -11.17 3.20 23.61
N TRP A 131 -12.10 2.44 23.07
CA TRP A 131 -13.51 2.83 22.99
C TRP A 131 -14.15 2.97 24.38
N HIS A 132 -13.92 2.02 25.28
CA HIS A 132 -14.42 2.09 26.65
C HIS A 132 -13.80 3.25 27.44
N HIS A 133 -12.53 3.60 27.17
CA HIS A 133 -11.91 4.79 27.74
C HIS A 133 -12.56 6.09 27.22
N ALA A 134 -12.92 6.14 25.94
CA ALA A 134 -13.59 7.31 25.34
C ALA A 134 -15.08 7.41 25.73
N PHE A 135 -15.75 6.28 25.94
CA PHE A 135 -17.18 6.16 26.22
C PHE A 135 -17.43 5.19 27.40
N PRO A 136 -17.11 5.60 28.64
CA PRO A 136 -17.14 4.71 29.80
C PRO A 136 -18.54 4.19 30.15
N ASP A 137 -19.59 4.92 29.77
CA ASP A 137 -20.98 4.54 30.03
C ASP A 137 -21.59 3.62 28.95
N ASP A 138 -20.84 3.31 27.88
CA ASP A 138 -21.32 2.45 26.79
C ASP A 138 -20.97 0.97 27.05
N ALA A 139 -22.01 0.12 27.06
CA ALA A 139 -21.94 -1.29 27.43
C ALA A 139 -21.65 -2.26 26.26
N GLN A 140 -21.58 -1.81 25.00
CA GLN A 140 -21.38 -2.68 23.81
C GLN A 140 -20.11 -2.40 22.97
N PRO A 141 -19.05 -3.24 23.00
CA PRO A 141 -19.16 -4.67 22.69
C PRO A 141 -18.53 -5.60 23.75
N GLY A 142 -18.24 -5.09 24.94
CA GLY A 142 -17.48 -5.77 26.01
C GLY A 142 -17.81 -7.26 26.23
N PRO A 143 -19.10 -7.68 26.31
CA PRO A 143 -19.45 -9.07 26.59
C PRO A 143 -19.08 -10.07 25.48
N TRP A 144 -19.14 -9.66 24.20
CA TRP A 144 -18.87 -10.56 23.07
C TRP A 144 -17.38 -10.79 22.89
N LEU A 145 -16.58 -9.73 23.03
CA LEU A 145 -15.12 -9.81 23.00
C LEU A 145 -14.55 -10.52 24.22
N ALA A 146 -15.10 -10.29 25.42
CA ALA A 146 -14.71 -11.06 26.60
C ALA A 146 -15.00 -12.56 26.42
N ARG A 147 -16.10 -12.90 25.73
CA ARG A 147 -16.45 -14.30 25.43
C ARG A 147 -15.54 -14.91 24.36
N LEU A 148 -15.20 -14.16 23.31
CA LEU A 148 -14.24 -14.57 22.30
C LEU A 148 -12.85 -14.77 22.93
N ASP A 149 -12.41 -13.81 23.74
CA ASP A 149 -11.16 -13.88 24.49
C ASP A 149 -11.10 -15.08 25.43
N ALA A 150 -12.15 -15.30 26.22
CA ALA A 150 -12.23 -16.48 27.08
C ALA A 150 -12.12 -17.78 26.26
N ARG A 151 -12.78 -17.87 25.10
CA ARG A 151 -12.66 -19.03 24.20
C ARG A 151 -11.25 -19.17 23.62
N CYS A 152 -10.59 -18.06 23.29
CA CYS A 152 -9.23 -18.07 22.76
C CYS A 152 -8.22 -18.49 23.84
N ARG A 153 -8.27 -17.92 25.04
CA ARG A 153 -7.42 -18.33 26.19
C ARG A 153 -7.67 -19.77 26.65
N LEU A 154 -8.89 -20.28 26.49
CA LEU A 154 -9.20 -21.69 26.77
C LEU A 154 -8.69 -22.63 25.67
N SER A 155 -8.28 -22.10 24.52
CA SER A 155 -7.64 -22.87 23.46
C SER A 155 -6.16 -23.03 23.77
N PRO A 156 -5.63 -24.27 23.94
CA PRO A 156 -4.21 -24.52 24.16
C PRO A 156 -3.29 -23.94 23.07
N PHE A 157 -3.88 -23.64 21.92
CA PHE A 157 -3.27 -23.03 20.75
C PHE A 157 -2.92 -21.55 20.98
N TYR A 158 -3.75 -20.78 21.69
CA TYR A 158 -3.60 -19.32 21.76
C TYR A 158 -2.44 -18.90 22.67
N ASP A 159 -2.27 -19.60 23.80
CA ASP A 159 -1.18 -19.36 24.74
C ASP A 159 0.19 -19.75 24.15
N ARG A 160 0.21 -20.60 23.11
CA ARG A 160 1.42 -21.08 22.44
C ARG A 160 1.70 -20.40 21.11
N ALA A 161 0.71 -19.72 20.52
CA ALA A 161 0.85 -19.02 19.27
C ALA A 161 1.94 -17.94 19.38
N ALA A 162 2.91 -17.98 18.47
CA ALA A 162 4.00 -17.01 18.43
C ALA A 162 3.48 -15.57 18.27
N GLU A 163 4.27 -14.58 18.69
CA GLU A 163 3.96 -13.19 18.40
C GLU A 163 3.99 -12.92 16.89
N TRP A 164 3.06 -12.09 16.41
CA TRP A 164 3.03 -11.75 15.00
C TRP A 164 4.19 -10.82 14.66
N PRO A 165 5.11 -11.20 13.74
CA PRO A 165 6.31 -10.42 13.47
C PRO A 165 5.98 -9.04 12.90
N THR A 166 6.94 -8.12 12.81
CA THR A 166 6.75 -6.83 12.14
C THR A 166 6.55 -7.00 10.64
N LEU A 167 5.94 -6.02 9.96
CA LEU A 167 5.71 -6.10 8.51
C LEU A 167 7.00 -6.31 7.72
N THR A 168 8.07 -5.59 8.09
CA THR A 168 9.40 -5.74 7.47
C THR A 168 9.94 -7.16 7.66
N SER A 169 9.80 -7.74 8.85
CA SER A 169 10.24 -9.12 9.12
C SER A 169 9.45 -10.13 8.29
N ARG A 170 8.14 -9.93 8.15
CA ARG A 170 7.29 -10.80 7.31
C ARG A 170 7.67 -10.68 5.85
N ALA A 171 7.79 -9.46 5.32
CA ALA A 171 8.19 -9.21 3.94
C ALA A 171 9.56 -9.85 3.61
N ALA A 172 10.56 -9.72 4.50
CA ALA A 172 11.86 -10.36 4.32
C ALA A 172 11.75 -11.89 4.29
N SER A 173 10.94 -12.48 5.17
CA SER A 173 10.79 -13.95 5.23
C SER A 173 10.17 -14.59 3.99
N VAL A 174 9.50 -13.79 3.16
CA VAL A 174 8.85 -14.21 1.90
C VAL A 174 9.48 -13.56 0.67
N GLY A 175 10.63 -12.89 0.83
CA GLY A 175 11.39 -12.29 -0.28
C GLY A 175 10.72 -11.08 -0.95
N LEU A 176 9.90 -10.33 -0.21
CA LEU A 176 9.19 -9.13 -0.68
C LEU A 176 9.72 -7.82 -0.06
N ASP A 177 10.79 -7.89 0.74
CA ASP A 177 11.41 -6.75 1.41
C ASP A 177 11.84 -5.64 0.44
N SER A 178 12.37 -6.01 -0.73
CA SER A 178 12.78 -5.06 -1.78
C SER A 178 11.65 -4.17 -2.28
N TRP A 179 10.40 -4.64 -2.23
CA TRP A 179 9.21 -3.88 -2.63
C TRP A 179 8.58 -3.11 -1.46
N VAL A 180 8.58 -3.71 -0.26
CA VAL A 180 7.82 -3.22 0.90
C VAL A 180 8.57 -2.15 1.69
N HIS A 181 9.87 -2.36 1.93
CA HIS A 181 10.68 -1.48 2.76
C HIS A 181 10.74 -0.04 2.20
N PRO A 182 10.96 0.19 0.90
CA PRO A 182 11.12 1.54 0.38
C PRO A 182 9.83 2.37 0.33
N ILE A 183 8.68 1.75 0.13
CA ILE A 183 7.40 2.45 0.00
C ILE A 183 6.86 2.87 1.38
N LEU A 184 6.96 1.95 2.34
CA LEU A 184 6.39 2.14 3.67
C LEU A 184 7.31 2.89 4.63
N SER A 185 8.63 2.93 4.37
CA SER A 185 9.56 3.76 5.14
C SER A 185 9.47 5.25 4.82
N LYS A 186 9.07 5.60 3.58
CA LYS A 186 9.00 6.98 3.12
C LYS A 186 7.69 7.66 3.40
N THR A 187 6.62 6.88 3.48
CA THR A 187 5.30 7.39 3.74
C THR A 187 4.66 6.42 4.72
N SER A 188 4.83 6.77 5.97
CA SER A 188 4.16 6.22 7.15
C SER A 188 2.62 6.34 7.01
N ASP A 189 1.90 5.97 8.05
CA ASP A 189 0.45 5.80 8.03
C ASP A 189 -0.34 7.03 7.52
N ALA A 190 -1.66 6.87 7.37
CA ALA A 190 -2.53 7.95 6.87
C ALA A 190 -2.42 9.25 7.68
N GLY A 191 -2.05 9.18 8.97
CA GLY A 191 -1.89 10.34 9.83
C GLY A 191 -0.63 11.14 9.51
N GLU A 192 0.49 10.45 9.28
CA GLU A 192 1.73 11.12 8.86
C GLU A 192 1.60 11.74 7.47
N MET A 193 0.95 11.04 6.51
CA MET A 193 0.65 11.63 5.20
C MET A 193 -0.25 12.89 5.29
N ALA A 194 -1.26 12.87 6.16
CA ALA A 194 -2.11 14.05 6.38
C ALA A 194 -1.32 15.19 7.02
N THR A 195 -0.37 14.87 7.89
CA THR A 195 0.52 15.85 8.53
C THR A 195 1.47 16.49 7.52
N GLU A 196 2.06 15.70 6.61
CA GLU A 196 2.87 16.22 5.51
C GLU A 196 2.07 17.16 4.60
N GLN A 197 0.85 16.78 4.22
CA GLN A 197 -0.02 17.65 3.42
C GLN A 197 -0.36 18.97 4.14
N PHE A 198 -0.55 18.91 5.46
CA PHE A 198 -0.78 20.09 6.27
C PHE A 198 0.45 21.01 6.31
N ILE A 199 1.64 20.44 6.51
CA ILE A 199 2.91 21.19 6.49
C ILE A 199 3.14 21.82 5.11
N ASP A 200 2.95 21.06 4.02
CA ASP A 200 3.05 21.54 2.64
C ASP A 200 2.10 22.72 2.41
N ALA A 201 0.86 22.65 2.91
CA ALA A 201 -0.12 23.73 2.80
C ALA A 201 0.33 25.00 3.55
N LEU A 202 0.91 24.86 4.74
CA LEU A 202 1.45 25.99 5.52
C LEU A 202 2.64 26.65 4.80
N ASP A 203 3.56 25.86 4.26
CA ASP A 203 4.74 26.38 3.56
C ASP A 203 4.38 27.05 2.23
N SER A 204 3.34 26.56 1.54
CA SER A 204 2.80 27.19 0.33
C SER A 204 2.37 28.64 0.54
N GLY A 205 1.82 28.95 1.72
CA GLY A 205 1.39 30.30 2.09
C GLY A 205 2.53 31.32 2.13
N ARG A 206 3.79 30.86 2.17
CA ARG A 206 5.00 31.69 2.23
C ARG A 206 5.60 32.01 0.86
N ILE A 207 5.18 31.30 -0.19
CA ILE A 207 5.67 31.48 -1.57
C ILE A 207 4.84 32.59 -2.26
N PRO A 208 5.45 33.59 -2.92
CA PRO A 208 4.72 34.62 -3.66
C PRO A 208 4.13 34.08 -4.98
N GLU A 209 3.07 34.74 -5.48
CA GLU A 209 2.60 34.51 -6.85
C GLU A 209 3.58 35.09 -7.88
N PRO A 210 3.75 34.49 -9.07
CA PRO A 210 3.05 33.29 -9.60
C PRO A 210 3.70 31.95 -9.21
N GLU A 211 4.83 31.98 -8.50
CA GLU A 211 5.60 30.79 -8.13
C GLU A 211 4.79 29.78 -7.32
N ARG A 212 3.91 30.27 -6.44
CA ARG A 212 3.00 29.44 -5.64
C ARG A 212 2.12 28.55 -6.52
N SER A 213 1.47 29.12 -7.54
CA SER A 213 0.58 28.38 -8.44
C SER A 213 1.29 27.23 -9.17
N SER A 214 2.51 27.47 -9.68
CA SER A 214 3.31 26.43 -10.35
C SER A 214 3.78 25.38 -9.35
N ALA A 215 4.18 25.77 -8.13
CA ALA A 215 4.55 24.84 -7.06
C ALA A 215 3.36 23.97 -6.60
N ASP A 216 2.15 24.52 -6.47
CA ASP A 216 0.93 23.79 -6.12
C ASP A 216 0.56 22.77 -7.21
N THR A 217 0.73 23.16 -8.47
CA THR A 217 0.49 22.28 -9.63
C THR A 217 1.46 21.11 -9.64
N TYR A 218 2.74 21.38 -9.43
CA TYR A 218 3.75 20.35 -9.28
C TYR A 218 3.50 19.42 -8.08
N ARG A 219 3.16 19.95 -6.91
CA ARG A 219 2.83 19.12 -5.72
C ARG A 219 1.64 18.19 -5.97
N ARG A 220 0.60 18.66 -6.66
CA ARG A 220 -0.54 17.80 -7.08
C ARG A 220 -0.11 16.72 -8.07
N ALA A 221 0.72 17.09 -9.05
CA ALA A 221 1.27 16.13 -10.02
C ALA A 221 2.13 15.05 -9.34
N ARG A 222 2.93 15.43 -8.34
CA ARG A 222 3.69 14.50 -7.49
C ARG A 222 2.76 13.56 -6.73
N GLY A 223 1.76 14.08 -6.02
CA GLY A 223 0.83 13.24 -5.26
C GLY A 223 0.11 12.21 -6.12
N LEU A 224 -0.29 12.60 -7.34
CA LEU A 224 -0.79 11.68 -8.36
C LEU A 224 0.25 10.60 -8.72
N SER A 225 1.45 11.01 -9.12
CA SER A 225 2.51 10.09 -9.57
C SER A 225 2.93 9.10 -8.49
N ASP A 226 3.12 9.56 -7.25
CA ASP A 226 3.45 8.69 -6.12
C ASP A 226 2.32 7.67 -5.86
N THR A 227 1.06 8.08 -6.03
CA THR A 227 -0.10 7.19 -5.87
C THR A 227 -0.13 6.15 -6.97
N LEU A 228 0.10 6.54 -8.23
CA LEU A 228 0.19 5.60 -9.36
C LEU A 228 1.32 4.59 -9.16
N TYR A 229 2.48 5.05 -8.71
CA TYR A 229 3.61 4.18 -8.40
C TYR A 229 3.28 3.16 -7.31
N THR A 230 2.75 3.65 -6.19
CA THR A 230 2.45 2.80 -5.03
C THR A 230 1.39 1.76 -5.35
N GLU A 231 0.38 2.16 -6.11
CA GLU A 231 -0.67 1.24 -6.58
C GLU A 231 -0.14 0.23 -7.60
N ALA A 232 0.79 0.62 -8.49
CA ALA A 232 1.44 -0.34 -9.40
C ALA A 232 2.25 -1.39 -8.63
N VAL A 233 2.93 -0.99 -7.54
CA VAL A 233 3.62 -1.95 -6.66
C VAL A 233 2.62 -2.83 -5.91
N ALA A 234 1.52 -2.26 -5.41
CA ALA A 234 0.48 -3.02 -4.75
C ALA A 234 -0.14 -4.08 -5.69
N LEU A 235 -0.43 -3.73 -6.95
CA LEU A 235 -0.91 -4.66 -7.99
C LEU A 235 0.13 -5.74 -8.34
N ASN A 236 1.42 -5.38 -8.39
CA ASN A 236 2.50 -6.36 -8.57
C ASN A 236 2.55 -7.37 -7.41
N LEU A 237 2.35 -6.92 -6.17
CA LEU A 237 2.28 -7.81 -5.02
C LEU A 237 1.01 -8.65 -5.02
N PHE A 238 -0.15 -8.11 -5.41
CA PHE A 238 -1.36 -8.90 -5.60
C PHE A 238 -1.15 -10.01 -6.62
N ALA A 239 -0.55 -9.69 -7.77
CA ALA A 239 -0.17 -10.69 -8.77
C ALA A 239 0.82 -11.72 -8.21
N HIS A 240 1.77 -11.31 -7.36
CA HIS A 240 2.66 -12.26 -6.69
C HIS A 240 1.89 -13.22 -5.76
N VAL A 241 0.97 -12.72 -4.94
CA VAL A 241 0.14 -13.56 -4.06
C VAL A 241 -0.72 -14.52 -4.88
N LEU A 242 -1.35 -14.02 -5.95
CA LEU A 242 -2.16 -14.82 -6.87
C LEU A 242 -1.33 -15.95 -7.48
N HIS A 243 -0.12 -15.64 -7.94
CA HIS A 243 0.81 -16.62 -8.50
C HIS A 243 1.13 -17.73 -7.50
N GLN A 244 1.55 -17.38 -6.28
CA GLN A 244 1.88 -18.38 -5.26
C GLN A 244 0.69 -19.27 -4.92
N PHE A 245 -0.49 -18.65 -4.77
CA PHE A 245 -1.71 -19.38 -4.48
C PHE A 245 -2.08 -20.33 -5.62
N ALA A 246 -2.04 -19.84 -6.87
CA ALA A 246 -2.34 -20.61 -8.06
C ALA A 246 -1.39 -21.80 -8.24
N VAL A 247 -0.09 -21.64 -7.92
CA VAL A 247 0.86 -22.76 -7.88
C VAL A 247 0.47 -23.78 -6.81
N CYS A 248 0.07 -23.34 -5.61
CA CYS A 248 -0.36 -24.25 -4.55
C CYS A 248 -1.59 -25.09 -4.93
N VAL A 249 -2.52 -24.53 -5.71
CA VAL A 249 -3.75 -25.22 -6.14
C VAL A 249 -3.68 -25.78 -7.56
N ASN A 250 -2.52 -25.71 -8.22
CA ASN A 250 -2.27 -26.13 -9.61
C ASN A 250 -3.22 -25.50 -10.65
N ASP A 251 -3.53 -24.19 -10.51
CA ASP A 251 -4.35 -23.45 -11.48
C ASP A 251 -3.47 -22.73 -12.52
N THR A 252 -3.30 -23.37 -13.69
CA THR A 252 -2.49 -22.84 -14.79
C THR A 252 -3.00 -21.52 -15.37
N VAL A 253 -4.32 -21.29 -15.35
CA VAL A 253 -4.91 -20.05 -15.87
C VAL A 253 -4.54 -18.90 -14.96
N ALA A 254 -4.75 -19.06 -13.66
CA ALA A 254 -4.41 -18.05 -12.66
C ALA A 254 -2.90 -17.77 -12.59
N ILE A 255 -2.04 -18.79 -12.79
CA ILE A 255 -0.59 -18.61 -12.94
C ILE A 255 -0.29 -17.66 -14.11
N THR A 256 -0.87 -17.92 -15.28
CA THR A 256 -0.62 -17.13 -16.50
C THR A 256 -1.08 -15.68 -16.34
N VAL A 257 -2.27 -15.48 -15.75
CA VAL A 257 -2.80 -14.14 -15.45
C VAL A 257 -1.85 -13.39 -14.52
N ALA A 258 -1.39 -14.05 -13.45
CA ALA A 258 -0.48 -13.46 -12.48
C ALA A 258 0.88 -13.08 -13.09
N GLU A 259 1.46 -13.92 -13.94
CA GLU A 259 2.73 -13.62 -14.62
C GLU A 259 2.61 -12.42 -15.56
N SER A 260 1.54 -12.37 -16.37
CA SER A 260 1.28 -11.24 -17.27
C SER A 260 1.07 -9.94 -16.50
N ALA A 261 0.34 -9.98 -15.38
CA ALA A 261 0.14 -8.84 -14.51
C ALA A 261 1.45 -8.33 -13.90
N LYS A 262 2.32 -9.24 -13.41
CA LYS A 262 3.65 -8.89 -12.89
C LYS A 262 4.49 -8.19 -13.94
N GLU A 263 4.61 -8.75 -15.14
CA GLU A 263 5.38 -8.16 -16.24
C GLU A 263 4.89 -6.74 -16.58
N ARG A 264 3.57 -6.58 -16.69
CA ARG A 264 2.94 -5.28 -16.97
C ARG A 264 3.26 -4.26 -15.89
N MET A 265 3.08 -4.61 -14.61
CA MET A 265 3.34 -3.69 -13.50
C MET A 265 4.82 -3.35 -13.35
N LEU A 266 5.72 -4.32 -13.53
CA LEU A 266 7.16 -4.07 -13.50
C LEU A 266 7.61 -3.10 -14.59
N SER A 267 7.03 -3.19 -15.79
CA SER A 267 7.29 -2.24 -16.87
C SER A 267 6.87 -0.81 -16.49
N LEU A 268 5.67 -0.64 -15.91
CA LEU A 268 5.16 0.65 -15.44
C LEU A 268 6.00 1.23 -14.29
N ILE A 269 6.39 0.38 -13.34
CA ILE A 269 7.28 0.75 -12.23
C ILE A 269 8.63 1.24 -12.78
N GLY A 270 9.21 0.50 -13.72
CA GLY A 270 10.48 0.88 -14.35
C GLY A 270 10.42 2.19 -15.14
N GLU A 271 9.24 2.65 -15.56
CA GLU A 271 9.07 3.98 -16.13
C GLU A 271 9.09 5.09 -15.08
N HIS A 272 8.42 4.89 -13.93
CA HIS A 272 8.51 5.82 -12.80
C HIS A 272 9.95 5.93 -12.32
N ASP A 273 10.65 4.81 -12.20
CA ASP A 273 12.05 4.77 -11.78
C ASP A 273 12.97 5.57 -12.72
N ARG A 274 12.77 5.46 -14.05
CA ARG A 274 13.49 6.26 -15.06
C ARG A 274 13.17 7.75 -14.95
N LEU A 275 11.92 8.11 -14.69
CA LEU A 275 11.56 9.50 -14.44
C LEU A 275 12.23 10.04 -13.17
N GLY A 276 12.48 9.16 -12.19
CA GLY A 276 13.13 9.51 -10.93
C GLY A 276 14.59 9.85 -11.10
N GLU A 277 15.28 9.15 -11.99
CA GLU A 277 16.64 9.48 -12.41
C GLU A 277 16.72 10.85 -13.10
N ALA A 278 15.68 11.24 -13.86
CA ALA A 278 15.62 12.54 -14.51
C ALA A 278 15.33 13.69 -13.51
N HIS A 279 14.66 13.39 -12.40
CA HIS A 279 14.27 14.34 -11.36
C HIS A 279 15.19 14.28 -10.12
N LEU A 280 16.52 14.23 -10.32
CA LEU A 280 17.49 14.26 -9.21
C LEU A 280 17.20 15.41 -8.23
N ASN A 281 17.25 15.10 -6.93
CA ASN A 281 16.88 15.97 -5.79
C ASN A 281 15.36 16.22 -5.59
N ASP A 282 14.50 15.45 -6.25
CA ASP A 282 13.08 15.41 -5.95
C ASP A 282 12.78 14.47 -4.76
N THR A 283 11.70 14.74 -4.03
CA THR A 283 11.26 13.99 -2.84
C THR A 283 10.25 12.90 -3.16
N ASN A 284 9.93 12.67 -4.44
CA ASN A 284 9.01 11.62 -4.89
C ASN A 284 9.34 10.24 -4.27
N VAL A 285 8.31 9.43 -4.07
CA VAL A 285 8.41 8.14 -3.37
C VAL A 285 9.45 7.26 -4.06
N TYR A 286 9.36 7.05 -5.37
CA TYR A 286 10.27 6.21 -6.14
C TYR A 286 11.72 6.75 -6.28
N VAL A 287 11.95 8.06 -6.13
CA VAL A 287 13.29 8.65 -6.18
C VAL A 287 14.12 8.25 -4.97
N ALA A 288 13.58 8.44 -3.76
CA ALA A 288 14.31 8.06 -2.55
C ALA A 288 14.16 6.59 -2.11
N VAL A 289 13.38 5.77 -2.83
CA VAL A 289 13.52 4.30 -2.81
C VAL A 289 14.95 3.88 -3.25
N ARG A 290 15.60 4.68 -4.10
CA ARG A 290 16.98 4.44 -4.58
C ARG A 290 18.07 5.08 -3.72
N SER A 291 17.71 5.91 -2.74
CA SER A 291 18.66 6.72 -1.97
C SER A 291 19.12 6.10 -0.65
N THR A 292 18.69 4.89 -0.31
CA THR A 292 19.32 4.09 0.75
C THR A 292 20.45 3.25 0.15
N PRO A 293 21.72 3.66 0.28
CA PRO A 293 22.83 2.78 -0.07
C PRO A 293 22.77 1.54 0.82
N SER A 294 22.98 0.39 0.19
CA SER A 294 23.37 -0.86 0.87
C SER A 294 24.72 -0.70 1.55
#